data_AF-A0A6S7GR98-F1
#
_entry.id   AF-A0A6S7GR98-F1
#
_cell.length_a   1.000
_cell.length_b   1.000
_cell.length_c   1.000
_cell.angle_alpha   90.00
_cell.angle_beta   90.00
_cell.angle_gamma   90.00
#
_symmetry.space_group_name_H-M   'P 1'
#
loop_
_entity.id
_entity.type
_entity.pdbx_description
1 polymer ?
#
loop_
_entity_poly.entity_id
_entity_poly.type
_entity_poly.pdbx_seq_one_letter_code
_entity_poly.pdbx_strand_id
1 'polypeptide(L)'
;WASKLKRRDSLASKLNQRPSKHDLEERNILPAKTEEELHEKREHIGSQLTRRLSLRPSIDDLKARGIIKNSSAAEIEQDIEQKKKILNRKLSRRPTVKELREKNILVRFNDYVELFDTQEYDRRADKPWTRLTPQDKAAIRKELNDFKSYEMEVHEESKQYTRFHRP
;
A
#
# COMPACT_ATOMS: atom_id res chain seq x y z
N TRP A 1 -39.67 -70.23 -21.67
CA TRP A 1 -39.98 -69.16 -22.64
C TRP A 1 -40.18 -67.79 -21.97
N ALA A 2 -40.95 -67.69 -20.88
CA ALA A 2 -41.17 -66.43 -20.14
C ALA A 2 -39.89 -65.72 -19.62
N SER A 3 -38.87 -66.47 -19.18
CA SER A 3 -37.61 -65.88 -18.67
C SER A 3 -36.76 -65.24 -19.79
N LYS A 4 -36.82 -65.77 -21.01
CA LYS A 4 -36.17 -65.16 -22.19
C LYS A 4 -36.86 -63.85 -22.60
N LEU A 5 -38.19 -63.78 -22.48
CA LEU A 5 -38.98 -62.59 -22.81
C LEU A 5 -38.75 -61.47 -21.77
N LYS A 6 -38.84 -61.77 -20.46
CA LYS A 6 -38.50 -60.83 -19.38
C LYS A 6 -37.07 -60.26 -19.49
N ARG A 7 -36.11 -61.07 -19.95
CA ARG A 7 -34.73 -60.62 -20.19
C ARG A 7 -34.61 -59.68 -21.39
N ARG A 8 -35.39 -59.90 -22.46
CA ARG A 8 -35.44 -59.00 -23.63
C ARG A 8 -36.09 -57.66 -23.25
N ASP A 9 -37.15 -57.68 -22.46
CA ASP A 9 -37.84 -56.46 -22.01
C ASP A 9 -36.98 -55.63 -21.04
N SER A 10 -36.25 -56.30 -20.14
CA SER A 10 -35.29 -55.64 -19.23
C SER A 10 -34.11 -55.02 -19.97
N LEU A 11 -33.59 -55.70 -21.01
CA LEU A 11 -32.50 -55.17 -21.83
C LEU A 11 -32.95 -53.96 -22.67
N ALA A 12 -34.16 -54.00 -23.25
CA ALA A 12 -34.72 -52.89 -24.01
C ALA A 12 -34.88 -51.62 -23.16
N SER A 13 -35.36 -51.77 -21.91
CA SER A 13 -35.45 -50.64 -20.96
C SER A 13 -34.08 -50.03 -20.64
N LYS A 14 -33.05 -50.85 -20.42
CA LYS A 14 -31.67 -50.38 -20.16
C LYS A 14 -31.03 -49.70 -21.37
N LEU A 15 -31.33 -50.16 -22.58
CA LEU A 15 -30.83 -49.53 -23.80
C LEU A 15 -31.51 -48.17 -24.06
N ASN A 16 -32.80 -48.05 -23.78
CA ASN A 16 -33.53 -46.78 -23.88
C ASN A 16 -33.05 -45.73 -22.87
N GLN A 17 -32.59 -46.17 -21.70
CA GLN A 17 -32.03 -45.30 -20.65
C GLN A 17 -30.51 -45.13 -20.76
N ARG A 18 -29.89 -45.60 -21.84
CA ARG A 18 -28.44 -45.54 -22.01
C ARG A 18 -28.00 -44.07 -22.17
N PRO A 19 -27.06 -43.57 -21.35
CA PRO A 19 -26.49 -42.24 -21.53
C PRO A 19 -25.73 -42.14 -22.85
N SER A 20 -25.68 -40.95 -23.43
CA SER A 20 -24.87 -40.69 -24.61
C SER A 20 -23.37 -40.79 -24.28
N LYS A 21 -22.53 -40.95 -25.31
CA LYS A 21 -21.07 -40.94 -25.13
C LYS A 21 -20.60 -39.64 -24.46
N HIS A 22 -21.21 -38.52 -24.86
CA HIS A 22 -20.94 -37.21 -24.29
C HIS A 22 -21.28 -37.15 -22.80
N ASP A 23 -22.46 -37.66 -22.39
CA ASP A 23 -22.85 -37.71 -20.97
C ASP A 23 -21.87 -38.53 -20.11
N LEU A 24 -21.28 -39.59 -20.69
CA LEU A 24 -20.29 -40.43 -20.02
C LEU A 24 -18.92 -39.73 -19.94
N GLU A 25 -18.54 -38.95 -20.95
CA GLU A 25 -17.33 -38.11 -20.95
C GLU A 25 -17.44 -36.98 -19.92
N GLU A 26 -18.57 -36.28 -19.86
CA GLU A 26 -18.82 -35.21 -18.86
C GLU A 26 -18.79 -35.75 -17.42
N ARG A 27 -19.29 -36.97 -17.22
CA ARG A 27 -19.22 -37.66 -15.93
C ARG A 27 -17.85 -38.29 -15.63
N ASN A 28 -16.86 -38.09 -16.50
CA ASN A 28 -15.52 -38.68 -16.41
C ASN A 28 -15.52 -40.22 -16.32
N ILE A 29 -16.54 -40.88 -16.88
CA ILE A 29 -16.61 -42.35 -17.00
C ILE A 29 -15.82 -42.80 -18.23
N LEU A 30 -15.87 -42.02 -19.31
CA LEU A 30 -15.05 -42.23 -20.51
C LEU A 30 -14.00 -41.12 -20.64
N PRO A 31 -12.73 -41.45 -20.96
CA PRO A 31 -11.72 -40.45 -21.22
C PRO A 31 -12.03 -39.71 -22.53
N ALA A 32 -12.20 -38.38 -22.44
CA ALA A 32 -12.43 -37.52 -23.59
C ALA A 32 -11.14 -37.13 -24.34
N LYS A 33 -9.98 -37.31 -23.69
CA LYS A 33 -8.65 -36.90 -24.18
C LYS A 33 -7.66 -38.05 -24.05
N THR A 34 -6.58 -37.96 -24.82
CA THR A 34 -5.48 -38.92 -24.74
C THR A 34 -4.66 -38.69 -23.46
N GLU A 35 -3.89 -39.70 -23.06
CA GLU A 35 -3.04 -39.64 -21.87
C GLU A 35 -1.93 -38.58 -22.00
N GLU A 36 -1.37 -38.44 -23.20
CA GLU A 36 -0.36 -37.41 -23.53
C GLU A 36 -0.93 -36.01 -23.37
N GLU A 37 -2.11 -35.72 -23.93
CA GLU A 37 -2.77 -34.41 -23.78
C GLU A 37 -3.10 -34.09 -22.31
N LEU A 38 -3.44 -35.10 -21.51
CA LEU A 38 -3.68 -34.93 -20.08
C LEU A 38 -2.39 -34.63 -19.33
N HIS A 39 -1.29 -35.30 -19.69
CA HIS A 39 0.03 -35.06 -19.12
C HIS A 39 0.52 -33.64 -19.43
N GLU A 40 0.47 -33.23 -20.70
CA GLU A 40 0.84 -31.87 -21.11
C GLU A 40 -0.01 -30.81 -20.40
N LYS A 41 -1.33 -31.02 -20.30
CA LYS A 41 -2.21 -30.10 -19.57
C LYS A 41 -1.85 -30.04 -18.09
N ARG A 42 -1.51 -31.17 -17.47
CA ARG A 42 -1.09 -31.24 -16.06
C ARG A 42 0.23 -30.49 -15.85
N GLU A 43 1.22 -30.71 -16.69
CA GLU A 43 2.52 -30.01 -16.64
C GLU A 43 2.33 -28.50 -16.85
N HIS A 44 1.50 -28.10 -17.82
CA HIS A 44 1.20 -26.69 -18.05
C HIS A 44 0.54 -26.04 -16.83
N ILE A 45 -0.49 -26.67 -16.25
CA ILE A 45 -1.14 -26.19 -15.01
C ILE A 45 -0.15 -26.14 -13.85
N GLY A 46 0.71 -27.17 -13.72
CA GLY A 46 1.76 -27.23 -12.70
C GLY A 46 2.72 -26.06 -12.79
N SER A 47 3.26 -25.79 -13.98
CA SER A 47 4.17 -24.66 -14.21
C SER A 47 3.53 -23.30 -13.88
N GLN A 48 2.27 -23.10 -14.28
CA GLN A 48 1.52 -21.88 -13.98
C GLN A 48 1.27 -21.73 -12.47
N LEU A 49 0.93 -22.82 -11.79
CA LEU A 49 0.68 -22.82 -10.35
C LEU A 49 1.95 -22.48 -9.58
N THR A 50 3.09 -23.10 -9.90
CA THR A 50 4.39 -22.81 -9.27
C THR A 50 4.73 -21.33 -9.35
N ARG A 51 4.56 -20.71 -10.54
CA ARG A 51 4.78 -19.27 -10.72
C ARG A 51 3.83 -18.40 -9.89
N ARG A 52 2.54 -18.77 -9.81
CA ARG A 52 1.56 -18.00 -9.01
C ARG A 52 1.84 -18.11 -7.52
N LEU A 53 2.28 -19.27 -7.06
CA LEU A 53 2.61 -19.49 -5.65
C LEU A 53 3.90 -18.76 -5.25
N SER A 54 4.90 -18.67 -6.13
CA SER A 54 6.13 -17.92 -5.85
C SER A 54 5.90 -16.41 -5.72
N LEU A 55 4.88 -15.88 -6.42
CA LEU A 55 4.50 -14.47 -6.39
C LEU A 55 3.30 -14.21 -5.46
N ARG A 56 2.96 -15.15 -4.58
CA ARG A 56 1.77 -15.05 -3.74
C ARG A 56 1.94 -13.93 -2.70
N PRO A 57 1.08 -12.89 -2.68
CA PRO A 57 1.15 -11.81 -1.70
C PRO A 57 0.94 -12.30 -0.27
N SER A 58 1.50 -11.58 0.71
CA SER A 58 1.24 -11.83 2.13
C SER A 58 -0.21 -11.49 2.47
N ILE A 59 -0.71 -12.09 3.54
CA ILE A 59 -2.02 -11.73 4.10
C ILE A 59 -2.09 -10.26 4.49
N ASP A 60 -0.99 -9.69 4.97
CA ASP A 60 -0.94 -8.28 5.38
C ASP A 60 -0.94 -7.34 4.17
N ASP A 61 -0.33 -7.74 3.05
CA ASP A 61 -0.44 -7.00 1.78
C ASP A 61 -1.89 -6.96 1.28
N LEU A 62 -2.60 -8.08 1.39
CA LEU A 62 -4.01 -8.17 0.99
C LEU A 62 -4.91 -7.33 1.91
N LYS A 63 -4.60 -7.25 3.21
CA LYS A 63 -5.28 -6.36 4.15
C LYS A 63 -5.02 -4.88 3.84
N ALA A 64 -3.77 -4.52 3.57
CA ALA A 64 -3.38 -3.16 3.21
C ALA A 64 -4.06 -2.67 1.92
N ARG A 65 -4.29 -3.58 0.96
CA ARG A 65 -5.05 -3.31 -0.27
C ARG A 65 -6.58 -3.33 -0.07
N GLY A 66 -7.08 -3.67 1.12
CA GLY A 66 -8.50 -3.75 1.42
C GLY A 66 -9.22 -4.96 0.82
N ILE A 67 -8.49 -5.98 0.37
CA ILE A 67 -9.06 -7.23 -0.18
C ILE A 67 -9.52 -8.13 0.98
N ILE A 68 -8.67 -8.31 1.98
CA ILE A 68 -9.02 -9.01 3.22
C ILE A 68 -9.37 -7.96 4.26
N LYS A 69 -10.53 -8.11 4.91
CA LYS A 69 -10.96 -7.20 5.97
C LYS A 69 -10.44 -7.69 7.32
N ASN A 70 -10.04 -6.76 8.18
CA ASN A 70 -9.48 -7.06 9.51
C ASN A 70 -10.55 -7.38 10.56
N SER A 71 -11.79 -6.97 10.30
CA SER A 71 -12.88 -6.93 11.28
C SER A 71 -14.06 -7.77 10.82
N SER A 72 -14.91 -8.17 11.77
CA SER A 72 -16.15 -8.88 11.47
C SER A 72 -17.10 -8.00 10.65
N ALA A 73 -17.99 -8.63 9.87
CA ALA A 73 -19.00 -7.93 9.09
C ALA A 73 -19.86 -7.00 9.97
N ALA A 74 -20.22 -7.44 11.17
CA ALA A 74 -20.99 -6.65 12.14
C ALA A 74 -20.21 -5.42 12.65
N GLU A 75 -18.90 -5.57 12.91
CA GLU A 75 -18.05 -4.45 13.36
C GLU A 75 -17.89 -3.39 12.26
N ILE A 76 -17.75 -3.83 11.01
CA ILE A 76 -17.67 -2.92 9.86
C ILE A 76 -18.96 -2.12 9.71
N GLU A 77 -20.11 -2.78 9.86
CA GLU A 77 -21.42 -2.11 9.79
C GLU A 77 -21.58 -1.08 10.92
N GLN A 78 -21.17 -1.43 12.14
CA GLN A 78 -21.16 -0.49 13.26
C GLN A 78 -20.22 0.70 13.02
N ASP A 79 -19.01 0.47 12.50
CA ASP A 79 -18.06 1.53 12.19
C ASP A 79 -18.59 2.46 11.09
N ILE A 80 -19.25 1.91 10.06
CA ILE A 80 -19.92 2.70 9.02
C ILE A 80 -21.02 3.57 9.64
N GLU A 81 -21.88 3.01 10.48
CA GLU A 81 -22.98 3.75 11.11
C GLU A 81 -22.46 4.84 12.07
N GLN A 82 -21.41 4.53 12.85
CA GLN A 82 -20.74 5.51 13.71
C GLN A 82 -20.10 6.64 12.90
N LYS A 83 -19.38 6.33 11.81
CA LYS A 83 -18.81 7.33 10.90
C LYS A 83 -19.88 8.21 10.28
N LYS A 84 -20.99 7.62 9.84
CA LYS A 84 -22.15 8.35 9.30
C LYS A 84 -22.76 9.29 10.34
N LYS A 85 -22.94 8.83 11.58
CA LYS A 85 -23.44 9.65 12.69
C LYS A 85 -22.51 10.82 13.01
N ILE A 86 -21.20 10.57 13.11
CA ILE A 86 -20.20 11.61 13.37
C ILE A 86 -20.17 12.63 12.23
N LEU A 87 -20.18 12.17 10.98
CA LEU A 87 -20.18 13.04 9.81
C LEU A 87 -21.41 13.94 9.77
N ASN A 88 -22.61 13.38 9.98
CA ASN A 88 -23.84 14.17 10.06
C ASN A 88 -23.76 15.26 11.14
N ARG A 89 -23.24 14.93 12.33
CA ARG A 89 -23.03 15.90 13.41
C ARG A 89 -22.02 16.99 13.04
N LYS A 90 -20.95 16.66 12.31
CA LYS A 90 -19.96 17.65 11.85
C LYS A 90 -20.54 18.57 10.78
N LEU A 91 -21.32 18.02 9.85
CA LEU A 91 -21.96 18.78 8.78
C LEU A 91 -23.08 19.69 9.32
N SER A 92 -23.83 19.27 10.33
CA SER A 92 -24.88 20.11 10.93
C SER A 92 -24.33 21.32 11.70
N ARG A 93 -23.10 21.22 12.21
CA ARG A 93 -22.39 22.32 12.90
C ARG A 93 -21.35 23.00 12.01
N ARG A 94 -21.53 22.92 10.70
CA ARG A 94 -20.61 23.55 9.75
C ARG A 94 -20.74 25.07 9.84
N PRO A 95 -19.66 25.81 10.16
CA PRO A 95 -19.70 27.26 10.29
C PRO A 95 -20.01 27.94 8.95
N THR A 96 -20.66 29.10 9.01
CA THR A 96 -20.92 29.89 7.82
C THR A 96 -19.65 30.58 7.32
N VAL A 97 -19.63 30.98 6.04
CA VAL A 97 -18.50 31.75 5.47
C VAL A 97 -18.28 33.06 6.22
N LYS A 98 -19.37 33.69 6.69
CA LYS A 98 -19.31 34.93 7.48
C LYS A 98 -18.56 34.71 8.79
N GLU A 99 -18.94 33.68 9.57
CA GLU A 99 -18.25 33.33 10.82
C GLU A 99 -16.77 33.01 10.62
N LEU A 100 -16.42 32.34 9.51
CA LEU A 100 -15.04 32.03 9.18
C LEU A 100 -14.22 33.30 8.82
N ARG A 101 -14.85 34.32 8.21
CA ARG A 101 -14.23 35.62 7.96
C ARG A 101 -14.07 36.43 9.24
N GLU A 102 -15.09 36.45 10.10
CA GLU A 102 -15.04 37.11 11.41
C GLU A 102 -13.95 36.50 12.31
N LYS A 103 -13.72 35.19 12.19
CA LYS A 103 -12.63 34.47 12.88
C LYS A 103 -11.26 34.58 12.18
N ASN A 104 -11.15 35.36 11.10
CA ASN A 104 -9.93 35.46 10.28
C ASN A 104 -9.38 34.11 9.81
N ILE A 105 -10.24 33.11 9.60
CA ILE A 105 -9.87 31.79 9.03
C ILE A 105 -9.93 31.87 7.50
N LEU A 106 -10.99 32.50 6.96
CA LEU A 106 -11.11 32.84 5.55
C LEU A 106 -10.67 34.29 5.34
N VAL A 107 -9.37 34.55 5.50
CA VAL A 107 -8.80 35.85 5.15
C VAL A 107 -8.83 35.96 3.63
N ARG A 108 -9.54 36.95 3.10
CA ARG A 108 -9.22 37.43 1.76
C ARG A 108 -7.86 38.10 1.90
N PHE A 109 -6.83 37.52 1.29
CA PHE A 109 -5.66 38.32 0.95
C PHE A 109 -6.22 39.47 0.10
N ASN A 110 -6.28 40.68 0.66
CA ASN A 110 -6.48 41.84 -0.20
C ASN A 110 -5.22 41.88 -1.06
N ASP A 111 -5.37 41.88 -2.39
CA ASP A 111 -4.26 41.95 -3.35
C ASP A 111 -3.40 43.22 -3.21
N TYR A 112 -3.78 44.12 -2.30
CA TYR A 112 -3.08 45.35 -2.03
C TYR A 112 -2.33 45.24 -0.70
N VAL A 113 -1.01 45.13 -0.82
CA VAL A 113 -0.06 45.35 0.25
C VAL A 113 0.16 46.87 0.35
N GLU A 114 -0.18 47.45 1.49
CA GLU A 114 0.19 48.84 1.78
C GLU A 114 1.71 48.90 1.96
N LEU A 115 2.40 49.56 1.02
CA LEU A 115 3.83 49.83 1.09
C LEU A 115 4.02 51.05 1.99
N PHE A 116 4.50 50.81 3.20
CA PHE A 116 5.00 51.87 4.07
C PHE A 116 6.49 52.08 3.78
N ASP A 117 6.90 53.33 3.62
CA ASP A 117 8.31 53.69 3.56
C ASP A 117 8.95 53.28 4.90
N THR A 118 9.80 52.25 4.84
CA THR A 118 10.54 51.77 5.99
C THR A 118 11.84 52.55 6.08
N GLN A 119 12.27 52.87 7.30
CA GLN A 119 13.56 53.52 7.49
C GLN A 119 14.66 52.64 6.91
N GLU A 120 15.46 53.19 6.01
CA GLU A 120 16.62 52.50 5.45
C GLU A 120 17.74 52.53 6.50
N TYR A 121 17.70 51.58 7.42
CA TYR A 121 18.79 51.33 8.36
C TYR A 121 19.62 50.14 7.89
N ASP A 122 20.93 50.19 8.16
CA ASP A 122 21.83 49.12 7.80
C ASP A 122 21.48 47.85 8.61
N ARG A 123 20.83 46.89 7.94
CA ARG A 123 20.47 45.58 8.50
C ARG A 123 21.65 44.62 8.57
N ARG A 124 22.86 45.06 8.18
CA ARG A 124 24.06 44.25 8.30
C ARG A 124 24.44 44.13 9.76
N ALA A 125 24.30 42.91 10.30
CA ALA A 125 24.89 42.56 11.58
C ALA A 125 26.43 42.66 11.51
N ASP A 126 27.07 42.97 12.64
CA ASP A 126 28.53 42.89 12.76
C ASP A 126 28.99 41.47 12.38
N LYS A 127 30.12 41.38 11.68
CA LYS A 127 30.65 40.13 11.15
C LYS A 127 31.87 39.72 11.98
N PRO A 128 31.72 39.23 13.21
CA PRO A 128 32.86 39.00 14.10
C PRO A 128 33.91 38.05 13.50
N TRP A 129 33.51 37.14 12.60
CA TRP A 129 34.42 36.27 11.85
C TRP A 129 35.39 37.00 10.91
N THR A 130 35.16 38.26 10.55
CA THR A 130 36.12 39.05 9.77
C THR A 130 37.30 39.54 10.60
N ARG A 131 37.21 39.50 11.94
CA ARG A 131 38.29 39.89 12.86
C ARG A 131 39.08 38.70 13.43
N LEU A 132 38.76 37.47 13.01
CA LEU A 132 39.42 36.26 13.48
C LEU A 132 40.89 36.19 13.02
N THR A 133 41.81 36.02 13.96
CA THR A 133 43.22 35.82 13.64
C THR A 133 43.46 34.45 13.00
N PRO A 134 44.59 34.23 12.29
CA PRO A 134 44.93 32.91 11.78
C PRO A 134 44.99 31.83 12.88
N GLN A 135 45.40 32.22 14.09
CA GLN A 135 45.45 31.35 15.27
C GLN A 135 44.04 30.97 15.74
N ASP A 136 43.12 31.93 15.83
CA ASP A 136 41.73 31.66 16.20
C ASP A 136 41.05 30.73 15.19
N LYS A 137 41.30 30.95 13.89
CA LYS A 137 40.79 30.08 12.83
C LYS A 137 41.34 28.66 12.95
N ALA A 138 42.60 28.49 13.36
CA ALA A 138 43.18 27.18 13.59
C ALA A 138 42.60 26.50 14.84
N ALA A 139 42.41 27.25 15.92
CA ALA A 139 41.78 26.77 17.16
C ALA A 139 40.35 26.29 16.89
N ILE A 140 39.53 27.07 16.18
CA ILE A 140 38.16 26.68 15.82
C ILE A 140 38.14 25.44 14.92
N ARG A 141 39.06 25.33 13.95
CA ARG A 141 39.17 24.11 13.11
C ARG A 141 39.51 22.88 13.94
N LYS A 142 40.39 23.03 14.93
CA LYS A 142 40.79 21.96 15.85
C LYS A 142 39.59 21.54 16.72
N GLU A 143 38.94 22.50 17.36
CA GLU A 143 37.76 22.28 18.20
C GLU A 143 36.63 21.58 17.41
N LEU A 144 36.37 22.01 16.17
CA LEU A 144 35.39 21.36 15.29
C LEU A 144 35.77 19.93 14.89
N ASN A 145 37.06 19.63 14.74
CA ASN A 145 37.51 18.27 14.47
C ASN A 145 37.34 17.39 15.71
N ASP A 146 37.72 17.90 16.89
CA ASP A 146 37.60 17.19 18.16
C ASP A 146 36.13 16.88 18.48
N PHE A 147 35.21 17.83 18.27
CA PHE A 147 33.77 17.60 18.43
C PHE A 147 33.26 16.49 17.49
N LYS A 148 33.66 16.52 16.21
CA LYS A 148 33.23 15.52 15.22
C LYS A 148 33.77 14.11 15.50
N SER A 149 34.91 13.99 16.20
CA SER A 149 35.51 12.68 16.51
C SER A 149 35.05 12.12 17.85
N TYR A 150 34.76 12.96 18.84
CA TYR A 150 34.52 12.51 20.22
C TYR A 150 33.10 12.71 20.73
N GLU A 151 32.39 13.76 20.29
CA GLU A 151 31.11 14.16 20.88
C GLU A 151 29.92 13.94 19.93
N MET A 152 30.15 14.04 18.62
CA MET A 152 29.09 13.90 17.62
C MET A 152 28.71 12.42 17.39
N GLU A 153 27.49 12.04 17.79
CA GLU A 153 26.95 10.71 17.51
C GLU A 153 26.62 10.54 16.01
N VAL A 154 27.36 9.65 15.34
CA VAL A 154 27.14 9.28 13.93
C VAL A 154 27.04 7.76 13.80
N HIS A 155 26.07 7.29 13.02
CA HIS A 155 25.89 5.87 12.71
C HIS A 155 27.16 5.26 12.07
N GLU A 156 27.52 4.04 12.46
CA GLU A 156 28.75 3.34 12.09
C GLU A 156 29.05 3.41 10.57
N GLU A 157 28.07 3.07 9.74
CA GLU A 157 28.21 3.04 8.28
C GLU A 157 28.41 4.44 7.64
N SER A 158 28.03 5.50 8.36
CA SER A 158 28.08 6.88 7.87
C SER A 158 29.31 7.65 8.34
N LYS A 159 30.11 7.09 9.26
CA LYS A 159 31.31 7.74 9.81
C LYS A 159 32.31 8.18 8.73
N GLN A 160 32.44 7.39 7.65
CA GLN A 160 33.33 7.69 6.52
C GLN A 160 32.97 8.98 5.76
N TYR A 161 31.73 9.48 5.88
CA TYR A 161 31.28 10.70 5.22
C TYR A 161 31.51 11.97 6.06
N THR A 162 32.01 11.83 7.30
CA THR A 162 32.32 12.97 8.16
C THR A 162 33.58 13.68 7.68
N ARG A 163 33.44 14.95 7.26
CA ARG A 163 34.55 15.74 6.71
C ARG A 163 35.26 16.54 7.80
N PHE A 164 36.54 16.26 7.96
CA PHE A 164 37.45 16.95 8.88
C PHE A 164 38.18 18.11 8.19
N HIS A 165 38.48 19.16 8.97
CA HIS A 165 39.35 20.25 8.55
C HIS A 165 40.81 19.79 8.56
N ARG A 166 41.61 20.30 7.62
CA ARG A 166 43.05 20.01 7.58
C ARG A 166 43.75 20.67 8.79
N PRO A 167 44.76 20.01 9.38
CA PRO A 167 45.64 20.61 10.39
C PRO A 167 46.27 21.90 9.90
#